data_AF-R7VFZ4-F1
#
_entry.id   AF-R7VFZ4-F1
#
_cell.length_a   1.000
_cell.length_b   1.000
_cell.length_c   1.000
_cell.angle_alpha   90.00
_cell.angle_beta   90.00
_cell.angle_gamma   90.00
#
_symmetry.space_group_name_H-M   'P 1'
#
loop_
_entity.id
_entity.type
_entity.pdbx_description
1 polymer ?
#
loop_
_entity_poly.entity_id
_entity_poly.type
_entity_poly.pdbx_seq_one_letter_code
_entity_poly.pdbx_strand_id
1 'polypeptide(L)'
;MQRSNHDTAEAVKRIVFTAIGKCRETWLTGSEKDDPIIAKLVPNGYIIHNTPRENRGGGTAIIHRSSLNVHQTPLVTAMSELSTFKYQECLLSEARTLRLCIVYRSPNNRSHTMGQFFEKFSNPLEVFSIWIGHILIAGDLNFHMDDSADRDANKLKALISSFGLEQHVKQSTHRSGHILDIVITRADNPLVSFVIAEDCEFPDHFPVFIETVLDKPQARKKMVSYRSIKRIDSVALKTAILHSHLADMNSDLP
;
A
#
# COMPACT_ATOMS: atom_id res chain seq x y z
N MET A 1 24.25 1.14 -30.88
CA MET A 1 25.08 1.17 -29.65
C MET A 1 24.11 1.19 -28.47
N GLN A 2 23.72 0.00 -28.01
CA GLN A 2 22.76 -0.16 -26.90
C GLN A 2 23.50 0.05 -25.59
N ARG A 3 23.13 1.09 -24.84
CA ARG A 3 23.42 1.19 -23.41
C ARG A 3 22.39 0.33 -22.68
N SER A 4 22.89 -0.63 -21.92
CA SER A 4 22.13 -1.53 -21.06
C SER A 4 21.54 -0.75 -19.89
N ASN A 5 20.23 -0.54 -19.89
CA ASN A 5 19.48 -0.24 -18.68
C ASN A 5 19.01 -1.58 -18.08
N HIS A 6 19.85 -2.17 -17.22
CA HIS A 6 19.36 -3.08 -16.19
C HIS A 6 18.57 -2.23 -15.18
N ASP A 7 17.23 -2.41 -15.14
CA ASP A 7 16.34 -2.24 -13.97
C ASP A 7 14.87 -1.93 -14.33
N THR A 8 14.26 -2.69 -15.25
CA THR A 8 12.84 -2.46 -15.63
C THR A 8 11.98 -3.73 -15.72
N ALA A 9 12.16 -4.71 -14.81
CA ALA A 9 11.43 -5.98 -14.92
C ALA A 9 10.76 -6.56 -13.65
N GLU A 10 10.95 -6.03 -12.45
CA GLU A 10 10.60 -6.78 -11.21
C GLU A 10 9.18 -6.57 -10.63
N ALA A 11 8.33 -5.86 -11.36
CA ALA A 11 7.13 -5.24 -10.81
C ALA A 11 6.01 -6.14 -10.26
N VAL A 12 6.04 -7.47 -10.47
CA VAL A 12 4.92 -8.31 -10.03
C VAL A 12 5.30 -9.71 -9.53
N LYS A 13 6.40 -9.79 -8.78
CA LYS A 13 6.64 -10.91 -7.85
C LYS A 13 6.76 -10.43 -6.41
N ARG A 14 7.15 -9.18 -6.24
CA ARG A 14 7.12 -8.45 -4.98
C ARG A 14 5.82 -7.66 -4.90
N ILE A 15 4.91 -8.09 -4.03
CA ILE A 15 4.02 -7.09 -3.43
C ILE A 15 4.87 -6.42 -2.37
N VAL A 16 5.59 -5.39 -2.79
CA VAL A 16 6.25 -4.52 -1.84
C VAL A 16 5.15 -3.89 -0.99
N PHE A 17 4.87 -4.51 0.16
CA PHE A 17 4.38 -3.81 1.33
C PHE A 17 5.56 -3.07 1.96
N THR A 18 6.11 -2.11 1.23
CA THR A 18 6.13 -0.85 1.95
C THR A 18 4.63 -0.59 2.13
N ALA A 19 4.17 -0.47 3.38
CA ALA A 19 3.41 0.76 3.59
C ALA A 19 4.30 1.84 2.96
N ILE A 20 4.08 2.21 1.69
CA ILE A 20 4.90 3.27 1.08
C ILE A 20 4.49 4.46 1.92
N GLY A 21 5.44 4.88 2.74
CA GLY A 21 5.16 5.48 4.03
C GLY A 21 5.26 4.47 5.15
N LYS A 22 6.39 4.51 5.88
CA LYS A 22 6.30 4.62 7.33
C LYS A 22 5.40 5.81 7.64
N CYS A 23 4.12 5.52 7.52
CA CYS A 23 2.98 6.37 7.66
C CYS A 23 1.96 5.51 8.41
N ARG A 24 2.42 4.78 9.44
CA ARG A 24 1.58 4.42 10.59
C ARG A 24 1.09 5.67 11.30
N GLU A 25 1.76 6.75 10.98
CA GLU A 25 1.27 8.09 11.06
C GLU A 25 1.55 8.71 9.70
N THR A 26 0.60 8.69 8.74
CA THR A 26 0.78 9.48 7.50
C THR A 26 1.12 10.92 7.84
N TRP A 27 0.68 11.38 9.02
CA TRP A 27 0.70 12.78 9.45
C TRP A 27 -0.08 13.67 8.49
N LEU A 28 -0.60 13.10 7.40
CA LEU A 28 -1.40 13.72 6.37
C LEU A 28 -2.75 14.03 6.97
N THR A 29 -3.14 15.27 6.76
CA THR A 29 -4.35 15.88 7.28
C THR A 29 -5.54 15.74 6.34
N GLY A 30 -5.31 15.27 5.11
CA GLY A 30 -6.28 15.27 4.02
C GLY A 30 -6.49 16.66 3.41
N SER A 31 -5.57 17.60 3.63
CA SER A 31 -5.65 18.97 3.12
C SER A 31 -4.58 19.24 2.07
N GLU A 32 -4.72 20.31 1.29
CA GLU A 32 -3.76 20.73 0.24
C GLU A 32 -2.32 20.92 0.77
N LYS A 33 -2.15 21.08 2.09
CA LYS A 33 -0.83 21.14 2.74
C LYS A 33 -0.04 19.83 2.61
N ASP A 34 -0.73 18.74 2.32
CA ASP A 34 -0.15 17.41 2.15
C ASP A 34 0.45 17.21 0.74
N ASP A 35 0.09 18.04 -0.24
CA ASP A 35 0.46 17.87 -1.65
C ASP A 35 1.98 17.80 -1.88
N PRO A 36 2.81 18.67 -1.25
CA PRO A 36 4.27 18.57 -1.41
C PRO A 36 4.85 17.28 -0.82
N ILE A 37 4.22 16.72 0.23
CA ILE A 37 4.64 15.48 0.86
C ILE A 37 4.25 14.30 -0.03
N ILE A 38 3.01 14.29 -0.51
CA ILE A 38 2.49 13.27 -1.44
C ILE A 38 3.33 13.25 -2.73
N ALA A 39 3.67 14.41 -3.29
CA ALA A 39 4.49 14.50 -4.50
C ALA A 39 5.91 13.93 -4.31
N LYS A 40 6.47 14.00 -3.10
CA LYS A 40 7.76 13.36 -2.77
C LYS A 40 7.63 11.87 -2.49
N LEU A 41 6.51 11.46 -1.90
CA LEU A 41 6.27 10.08 -1.43
C LEU A 41 5.80 9.15 -2.56
N VAL A 42 5.09 9.68 -3.56
CA VAL A 42 4.45 8.91 -4.63
C VAL A 42 5.18 9.13 -5.95
N PRO A 43 5.99 8.16 -6.42
CA PRO A 43 6.68 8.28 -7.69
C PRO A 43 5.71 8.34 -8.88
N ASN A 44 6.19 8.87 -10.01
CA ASN A 44 5.44 8.86 -11.26
C ASN A 44 4.99 7.43 -11.63
N GLY A 45 3.71 7.30 -11.98
CA GLY A 45 3.11 6.00 -12.31
C GLY A 45 2.57 5.22 -11.11
N TYR A 46 2.49 5.84 -9.93
CA TYR A 46 1.83 5.30 -8.74
C TYR A 46 0.61 6.14 -8.34
N ILE A 47 -0.32 5.51 -7.63
CA ILE A 47 -1.54 6.10 -7.07
C ILE A 47 -1.50 5.86 -5.56
N ILE A 48 -1.88 6.87 -4.78
CA ILE A 48 -2.04 6.80 -3.33
C ILE A 48 -3.52 6.86 -2.95
N HIS A 49 -3.88 6.03 -1.99
CA HIS A 49 -5.17 6.03 -1.30
C HIS A 49 -4.92 6.34 0.17
N ASN A 50 -5.12 7.59 0.57
CA ASN A 50 -4.86 8.05 1.92
C ASN A 50 -6.13 8.00 2.78
N THR A 51 -6.00 7.48 4.01
CA THR A 51 -6.94 7.66 5.10
C THR A 51 -6.27 8.62 6.10
N PRO A 52 -6.65 9.90 6.12
CA PRO A 52 -6.01 10.92 6.95
C PRO A 52 -6.09 10.62 8.45
N ARG A 53 -5.24 11.27 9.22
CA ARG A 53 -5.36 11.26 10.69
C ARG A 53 -6.50 12.14 11.18
N GLU A 54 -7.14 11.71 12.25
CA GLU A 54 -8.13 12.52 12.97
C GLU A 54 -7.48 13.41 14.04
N ASN A 55 -6.30 13.04 14.56
CA ASN A 55 -5.68 13.67 15.74
C ASN A 55 -4.14 13.82 15.58
N ARG A 56 -3.42 14.08 16.68
CA ARG A 56 -1.94 14.01 16.73
C ARG A 56 -1.51 12.55 16.54
N GLY A 57 -0.87 12.25 15.42
CA GLY A 57 -0.49 10.89 15.03
C GLY A 57 -1.58 10.13 14.28
N GLY A 58 -1.17 9.12 13.52
CA GLY A 58 -2.05 8.22 12.76
C GLY A 58 -2.23 8.56 11.28
N GLY A 59 -3.19 7.88 10.67
CA GLY A 59 -3.44 7.85 9.23
C GLY A 59 -2.77 6.64 8.57
N THR A 60 -3.36 6.13 7.50
CA THR A 60 -2.85 4.99 6.72
C THR A 60 -2.87 5.34 5.24
N ALA A 61 -1.98 4.72 4.45
CA ALA A 61 -1.99 4.89 3.01
C ALA A 61 -1.71 3.57 2.29
N ILE A 62 -2.39 3.37 1.16
CA ILE A 62 -2.10 2.31 0.20
C ILE A 62 -1.56 2.97 -1.05
N ILE A 63 -0.37 2.57 -1.50
CA ILE A 63 0.23 3.06 -2.74
C ILE A 63 0.43 1.88 -3.68
N HIS A 64 -0.01 2.05 -4.92
CA HIS A 64 0.09 1.00 -5.93
C HIS A 64 0.41 1.60 -7.30
N ARG A 65 0.93 0.77 -8.21
CA ARG A 65 1.15 1.19 -9.61
C ARG A 65 -0.17 1.52 -10.28
N SER A 66 -0.21 2.61 -11.04
CA SER A 66 -1.40 3.05 -11.78
C SER A 66 -1.84 2.06 -12.87
N SER A 67 -0.96 1.13 -13.27
CA SER A 67 -1.29 0.06 -14.20
C SER A 67 -2.12 -1.07 -13.59
N LEU A 68 -2.15 -1.19 -12.25
CA LEU A 68 -2.90 -2.23 -11.55
C LEU A 68 -4.37 -1.84 -11.45
N ASN A 69 -5.24 -2.84 -11.62
CA ASN A 69 -6.68 -2.68 -11.47
C ASN A 69 -7.08 -2.82 -9.99
N VAL A 70 -7.01 -1.70 -9.27
CA VAL A 70 -7.32 -1.64 -7.84
C VAL A 70 -8.69 -0.97 -7.64
N HIS A 71 -9.60 -1.68 -6.99
CA HIS A 71 -10.90 -1.18 -6.59
C HIS A 71 -10.91 -0.98 -5.09
N GLN A 72 -11.19 0.23 -4.63
CA GLN A 72 -11.57 0.39 -3.24
C GLN A 72 -12.95 -0.25 -3.05
N THR A 73 -13.03 -1.27 -2.20
CA THR A 73 -14.32 -1.89 -1.89
C THR A 73 -14.76 -1.47 -0.49
N PRO A 74 -16.04 -1.14 -0.29
CA PRO A 74 -16.57 -0.77 1.02
C PRO A 74 -17.19 -1.95 1.77
N LEU A 75 -16.74 -3.18 1.52
CA LEU A 75 -17.41 -4.38 2.07
C LEU A 75 -17.42 -4.36 3.60
N VAL A 76 -16.40 -3.71 4.19
CA VAL A 76 -16.22 -3.47 5.62
C VAL A 76 -16.45 -1.99 6.01
N THR A 77 -16.99 -1.15 5.13
CA THR A 77 -17.42 0.21 5.51
C THR A 77 -18.63 0.20 6.45
N ALA A 78 -19.41 -0.89 6.50
CA ALA A 78 -20.39 -1.10 7.57
C ALA A 78 -19.74 -1.33 8.95
N MET A 79 -18.45 -1.72 8.99
CA MET A 79 -17.64 -1.79 10.21
C MET A 79 -16.80 -0.52 10.40
N SER A 80 -17.07 0.58 9.70
CA SER A 80 -16.35 1.85 9.88
C SER A 80 -16.49 2.47 11.28
N GLU A 81 -17.26 1.84 12.18
CA GLU A 81 -17.29 2.13 13.63
C GLU A 81 -16.28 1.30 14.45
N LEU A 82 -15.21 0.81 13.81
CA LEU A 82 -14.07 0.20 14.50
C LEU A 82 -13.22 1.26 15.20
N SER A 83 -13.72 1.75 16.33
CA SER A 83 -13.00 2.69 17.20
C SER A 83 -11.72 2.10 17.83
N THR A 84 -11.57 0.77 17.82
CA THR A 84 -10.44 0.05 18.43
C THR A 84 -9.20 0.00 17.54
N PHE A 85 -9.37 -0.03 16.22
CA PHE A 85 -8.29 -0.05 15.23
C PHE A 85 -8.75 0.56 13.90
N LYS A 86 -7.84 1.22 13.18
CA LYS A 86 -8.07 1.71 11.83
C LYS A 86 -8.00 0.57 10.83
N TYR A 87 -8.84 0.64 9.80
CA TYR A 87 -9.02 -0.38 8.78
C TYR A 87 -9.12 0.29 7.41
N GLN A 88 -8.38 -0.22 6.43
CA GLN A 88 -8.47 0.19 5.04
C GLN A 88 -8.35 -1.05 4.14
N GLU A 89 -9.18 -1.15 3.10
CA GLU A 89 -9.13 -2.29 2.18
C GLU A 89 -9.12 -1.88 0.72
N CYS A 90 -8.52 -2.72 -0.11
CA CYS A 90 -8.66 -2.65 -1.55
C CYS A 90 -8.67 -4.05 -2.18
N LEU A 91 -9.30 -4.14 -3.35
CA LEU A 91 -9.37 -5.36 -4.13
C LEU A 91 -8.52 -5.17 -5.39
N LEU A 92 -7.51 -6.01 -5.54
CA LEU A 92 -6.72 -6.11 -6.77
C LEU A 92 -7.40 -7.14 -7.67
N SER A 93 -7.96 -6.67 -8.77
CA SER A 93 -8.72 -7.48 -9.73
C SER A 93 -7.93 -7.68 -11.01
N GLU A 94 -7.00 -8.63 -11.00
CA GLU A 94 -6.21 -9.06 -12.15
C GLU A 94 -6.64 -10.46 -12.60
N ALA A 95 -5.72 -11.34 -13.02
CA ALA A 95 -6.04 -12.74 -13.34
C ALA A 95 -6.56 -13.53 -12.13
N ARG A 96 -6.14 -13.14 -10.92
CA ARG A 96 -6.69 -13.61 -9.64
C ARG A 96 -7.05 -12.40 -8.78
N THR A 97 -8.08 -12.55 -7.98
CA THR A 97 -8.50 -11.52 -7.02
C THR A 97 -7.67 -11.64 -5.74
N LEU A 98 -7.04 -10.53 -5.35
CA LEU A 98 -6.41 -10.36 -4.04
C LEU A 98 -7.14 -9.27 -3.28
N ARG A 99 -7.73 -9.64 -2.15
CA ARG A 99 -8.22 -8.68 -1.16
C ARG A 99 -7.09 -8.31 -0.22
N LEU A 100 -6.73 -7.03 -0.22
CA LEU A 100 -5.75 -6.47 0.68
C LEU A 100 -6.47 -5.70 1.78
N CYS A 101 -6.14 -6.02 3.03
CA CYS A 101 -6.56 -5.30 4.22
C CYS A 101 -5.34 -4.73 4.96
N ILE A 102 -5.39 -3.44 5.26
CA ILE A 102 -4.44 -2.74 6.13
C ILE A 102 -5.11 -2.45 7.46
N VAL A 103 -4.47 -2.86 8.56
CA VAL A 103 -4.95 -2.62 9.92
C VAL A 103 -3.94 -1.85 10.74
N TYR A 104 -4.41 -0.96 11.60
CA TYR A 104 -3.55 -0.24 12.54
C TYR A 104 -4.24 -0.04 13.88
N ARG A 105 -3.59 -0.45 14.97
CA ARG A 105 -4.02 -0.15 16.34
C ARG A 105 -2.93 0.68 17.02
N SER A 106 -3.30 1.85 17.52
CA SER A 106 -2.40 2.68 18.33
C SER A 106 -1.97 1.94 19.61
N PRO A 107 -0.71 2.05 20.07
CA PRO A 107 -0.26 1.41 21.30
C PRO A 107 -0.99 1.93 22.54
N ASN A 108 -1.48 3.18 22.51
CA ASN A 108 -2.13 3.86 23.62
C ASN A 108 -3.62 4.12 23.37
N ASN A 109 -4.38 3.10 22.96
CA ASN A 109 -5.83 3.24 22.82
C ASN A 109 -6.54 3.20 24.19
N ARG A 110 -6.55 4.34 24.90
CA ARG A 110 -7.19 4.46 26.23
C ARG A 110 -8.72 4.43 26.19
N SER A 111 -9.31 4.63 25.02
CA SER A 111 -10.76 4.69 24.85
C SER A 111 -11.42 3.32 24.79
N HIS A 112 -10.63 2.25 24.60
CA HIS A 112 -11.15 0.90 24.43
C HIS A 112 -10.34 -0.15 25.17
N THR A 113 -11.02 -1.19 25.62
CA THR A 113 -10.37 -2.34 26.26
C THR A 113 -9.82 -3.32 25.22
N MET A 114 -8.87 -4.15 25.65
CA MET A 114 -8.37 -5.25 24.83
C MET A 114 -9.48 -6.26 24.45
N GLY A 115 -10.45 -6.48 25.33
CA GLY A 115 -11.63 -7.31 25.02
C GLY A 115 -12.41 -6.77 23.81
N GLN A 116 -12.71 -5.46 23.82
CA GLN A 116 -13.40 -4.80 22.69
C GLN A 116 -12.59 -4.87 21.40
N PHE A 117 -11.26 -4.78 21.48
CA PHE A 117 -10.41 -4.97 20.31
C PHE A 117 -10.59 -6.37 19.71
N PHE A 118 -10.47 -7.44 20.52
CA PHE A 118 -10.56 -8.81 20.01
C PHE A 118 -11.93 -9.14 19.42
N GLU A 119 -13.01 -8.72 20.08
CA GLU A 119 -14.39 -8.88 19.59
C GLU A 119 -14.57 -8.20 18.23
N LYS A 120 -14.04 -6.99 18.08
CA LYS A 120 -14.12 -6.24 16.83
C LYS A 120 -13.20 -6.79 15.75
N PHE A 121 -12.02 -7.27 16.13
CA PHE A 121 -11.02 -7.83 15.20
C PHE A 121 -11.37 -9.25 14.75
N SER A 122 -12.26 -9.99 15.42
CA SER A 122 -12.76 -11.27 14.91
C SER A 122 -13.65 -11.13 13.68
N ASN A 123 -14.45 -10.06 13.59
CA ASN A 123 -15.37 -9.82 12.46
C ASN A 123 -14.69 -9.87 11.07
N PRO A 124 -13.57 -9.13 10.81
CA PRO A 124 -12.91 -9.23 9.52
C PRO A 124 -12.29 -10.61 9.31
N LEU A 125 -11.76 -11.27 10.36
CA LEU A 125 -11.18 -12.62 10.23
C LEU A 125 -12.22 -13.66 9.85
N GLU A 126 -13.44 -13.56 10.39
CA GLU A 126 -14.56 -14.43 10.02
C GLU A 126 -14.90 -14.29 8.53
N VAL A 127 -15.11 -13.06 8.06
CA VAL A 127 -15.39 -12.78 6.64
C VAL A 127 -14.25 -13.30 5.76
N PHE A 128 -13.00 -13.11 6.19
CA PHE A 128 -11.83 -13.50 5.42
C PHE A 128 -11.60 -15.02 5.39
N SER A 129 -11.97 -15.74 6.45
CA SER A 129 -11.85 -17.20 6.48
C SER A 129 -12.66 -17.89 5.38
N ILE A 130 -13.81 -17.32 5.00
CA ILE A 130 -14.73 -17.89 4.01
C ILE A 130 -14.67 -17.20 2.63
N TRP A 131 -13.90 -16.13 2.48
CA TRP A 131 -13.86 -15.35 1.24
C TRP A 131 -13.28 -16.17 0.08
N ILE A 132 -13.93 -16.05 -1.09
CA ILE A 132 -13.49 -16.70 -2.32
C ILE A 132 -12.38 -15.86 -2.97
N GLY A 133 -11.13 -16.35 -2.90
CA GLY A 133 -9.96 -15.71 -3.49
C GLY A 133 -8.77 -15.65 -2.52
N HIS A 134 -7.77 -14.84 -2.86
CA HIS A 134 -6.62 -14.60 -1.98
C HIS A 134 -6.88 -13.41 -1.06
N ILE A 135 -6.40 -13.52 0.17
CA ILE A 135 -6.48 -12.45 1.18
C ILE A 135 -5.11 -12.24 1.78
N LEU A 136 -4.78 -10.97 2.01
CA LEU A 136 -3.62 -10.54 2.75
C LEU A 136 -4.04 -9.44 3.71
N ILE A 137 -3.84 -9.68 5.01
CA ILE A 137 -3.97 -8.65 6.05
C ILE A 137 -2.56 -8.25 6.45
N ALA A 138 -2.24 -6.96 6.39
CA ALA A 138 -0.97 -6.44 6.84
C ALA A 138 -1.19 -5.25 7.77
N GLY A 139 -0.27 -5.02 8.68
CA GLY A 139 -0.41 -3.87 9.56
C GLY A 139 0.38 -3.95 10.85
N ASP A 140 0.11 -2.97 11.71
CA ASP A 140 0.72 -2.84 13.02
C ASP A 140 -0.36 -2.76 14.08
N LEU A 141 -0.42 -3.78 14.93
CA LEU A 141 -1.38 -3.84 16.01
C LEU A 141 -0.77 -3.50 17.37
N ASN A 142 0.53 -3.22 17.42
CA ASN A 142 1.30 -2.96 18.63
C ASN A 142 1.18 -4.09 19.67
N PHE A 143 1.36 -5.34 19.22
CA PHE A 143 1.55 -6.53 20.07
C PHE A 143 2.96 -7.05 19.90
N HIS A 144 3.58 -7.54 20.96
CA HIS A 144 4.88 -8.20 20.89
C HIS A 144 4.69 -9.64 20.42
N MET A 145 4.58 -9.85 19.11
CA MET A 145 4.25 -11.15 18.52
C MET A 145 5.33 -12.21 18.77
N ASP A 146 6.54 -11.81 19.12
CA ASP A 146 7.64 -12.68 19.56
C ASP A 146 7.63 -13.00 21.06
N ASP A 147 6.93 -12.22 21.88
CA ASP A 147 6.95 -12.39 23.33
C ASP A 147 5.92 -13.44 23.80
N SER A 148 6.43 -14.53 24.38
CA SER A 148 5.60 -15.57 24.98
C SER A 148 4.93 -15.16 26.29
N ALA A 149 5.41 -14.11 26.96
CA ALA A 149 4.81 -13.56 28.18
C ALA A 149 3.67 -12.57 27.87
N ASP A 150 3.62 -12.03 26.66
CA ASP A 150 2.54 -11.15 26.20
C ASP A 150 1.24 -11.96 25.99
N ARG A 151 0.34 -11.86 26.97
CA ARG A 151 -0.94 -12.57 26.98
C ARG A 151 -1.84 -12.17 25.80
N ASP A 152 -1.85 -10.89 25.45
CA ASP A 152 -2.69 -10.39 24.37
C ASP A 152 -2.13 -10.80 23.01
N ALA A 153 -0.80 -10.77 22.83
CA ALA A 153 -0.16 -11.30 21.62
C ALA A 153 -0.47 -12.80 21.44
N ASN A 154 -0.40 -13.60 22.49
CA ASN A 154 -0.76 -15.03 22.43
C ASN A 154 -2.24 -15.25 22.12
N LYS A 155 -3.13 -14.44 22.69
CA LYS A 155 -4.56 -14.46 22.37
C LYS A 155 -4.81 -14.09 20.91
N LEU A 156 -4.08 -13.11 20.36
CA LEU A 156 -4.15 -12.75 18.95
C LEU A 156 -3.70 -13.90 18.04
N LYS A 157 -2.57 -14.56 18.34
CA LYS A 157 -2.09 -15.73 17.59
C LYS A 157 -3.13 -16.86 17.57
N ALA A 158 -3.74 -17.15 18.73
CA ALA A 158 -4.78 -18.16 18.85
C ALA A 158 -6.03 -17.78 18.03
N LEU A 159 -6.45 -16.52 18.07
CA LEU A 159 -7.58 -16.01 17.29
C LEU A 159 -7.33 -16.17 15.78
N ILE A 160 -6.18 -15.70 15.29
CA ILE A 160 -5.78 -15.85 13.88
C ILE A 160 -5.83 -17.32 13.46
N SER A 161 -5.21 -18.20 14.26
CA SER A 161 -5.15 -19.64 13.97
C SER A 161 -6.55 -20.30 13.98
N SER A 162 -7.45 -19.85 14.86
CA SER A 162 -8.82 -20.38 14.95
C SER A 162 -9.66 -20.12 13.69
N PHE A 163 -9.33 -19.09 12.91
CA PHE A 163 -9.96 -18.80 11.62
C PHE A 163 -9.24 -19.46 10.43
N GLY A 164 -8.30 -20.37 10.68
CA GLY A 164 -7.51 -21.03 9.63
C GLY A 164 -6.55 -20.06 8.91
N LEU A 165 -6.16 -18.98 9.58
CA LEU A 165 -5.23 -17.99 9.09
C LEU A 165 -3.83 -18.20 9.70
N GLU A 166 -2.80 -17.76 9.01
CA GLU A 166 -1.39 -17.89 9.41
C GLU A 166 -0.71 -16.52 9.34
N GLN A 167 0.09 -16.20 10.36
CA GLN A 167 0.96 -15.03 10.38
C GLN A 167 2.36 -15.40 9.88
N HIS A 168 2.94 -14.58 8.99
CA HIS A 168 4.17 -14.90 8.26
C HIS A 168 5.44 -14.19 8.74
N VAL A 169 5.36 -13.13 9.56
CA VAL A 169 6.53 -12.35 9.96
C VAL A 169 7.25 -13.03 11.13
N LYS A 170 8.51 -13.42 10.90
CA LYS A 170 9.35 -14.15 11.87
C LYS A 170 10.57 -13.35 12.35
N GLN A 171 10.78 -12.16 11.79
CA GLN A 171 11.90 -11.28 12.09
C GLN A 171 11.40 -10.04 12.82
N SER A 172 12.25 -9.45 13.66
CA SER A 172 11.96 -8.17 14.29
C SER A 172 11.61 -7.13 13.23
N THR A 173 10.57 -6.34 13.51
CA THR A 173 10.10 -5.24 12.64
C THR A 173 10.23 -3.89 13.32
N HIS A 174 10.90 -3.84 14.47
CA HIS A 174 11.08 -2.65 15.28
C HIS A 174 12.52 -2.60 15.83
N ARG A 175 13.11 -1.41 15.93
CA ARG A 175 14.50 -1.22 16.40
C ARG A 175 14.76 -1.75 17.80
N SER A 176 13.73 -1.91 18.62
CA SER A 176 13.85 -2.52 19.95
C SER A 176 13.93 -4.05 19.93
N GLY A 177 13.90 -4.70 18.78
CA GLY A 177 14.05 -6.15 18.66
C GLY A 177 12.76 -6.97 18.64
N HIS A 178 11.59 -6.32 18.56
CA HIS A 178 10.28 -7.01 18.60
C HIS A 178 9.60 -7.13 17.25
N ILE A 179 8.63 -8.04 17.16
CA ILE A 179 7.74 -8.24 16.01
C ILE A 179 6.41 -7.56 16.32
N LEU A 180 6.23 -6.34 15.82
CA LEU A 180 4.98 -5.58 16.01
C LEU A 180 4.06 -5.66 14.79
N ASP A 181 4.66 -5.91 13.62
CA ASP A 181 3.97 -6.01 12.36
C ASP A 181 3.47 -7.43 12.07
N ILE A 182 2.34 -7.49 11.41
CA ILE A 182 1.71 -8.73 10.99
C ILE A 182 1.55 -8.77 9.47
N VAL A 183 1.67 -9.98 8.95
CA VAL A 183 1.29 -10.37 7.59
C VAL A 183 0.50 -11.65 7.76
N ILE A 184 -0.78 -11.63 7.45
CA ILE A 184 -1.69 -12.76 7.66
C ILE A 184 -2.32 -13.17 6.33
N THR A 185 -2.33 -14.47 6.06
CA THR A 185 -3.08 -15.05 4.94
C THR A 185 -3.81 -16.31 5.38
N ARG A 186 -4.63 -16.88 4.50
CA ARG A 186 -5.21 -18.20 4.71
C ARG A 186 -4.13 -19.30 4.65
N ALA A 187 -4.19 -20.25 5.59
CA ALA A 187 -3.27 -21.38 5.63
C ALA A 187 -3.56 -22.41 4.53
N ASP A 188 -4.83 -22.56 4.14
CA ASP A 188 -5.29 -23.50 3.10
C ASP A 188 -5.17 -22.94 1.67
N ASN A 189 -4.82 -21.67 1.52
CA ASN A 189 -4.61 -21.00 0.25
C ASN A 189 -3.30 -20.18 0.27
N PRO A 190 -2.13 -20.85 0.19
CA PRO A 190 -0.84 -20.20 0.30
C PRO A 190 -0.66 -19.09 -0.74
N LEU A 191 -0.44 -17.87 -0.25
CA LEU A 191 -0.25 -16.68 -1.08
C LEU A 191 1.20 -16.16 -1.00
N VAL A 192 1.79 -16.22 0.19
CA VAL A 192 3.09 -15.61 0.50
C VAL A 192 4.20 -16.63 0.28
N SER A 193 5.17 -16.30 -0.56
CA SER A 193 6.36 -17.13 -0.80
C SER A 193 7.56 -16.69 0.03
N PHE A 194 7.64 -15.41 0.39
CA PHE A 194 8.74 -14.85 1.17
C PHE A 194 8.30 -13.59 1.92
N VAL A 195 8.85 -13.39 3.11
CA VAL A 195 8.68 -12.18 3.92
C VAL A 195 10.03 -11.82 4.52
N ILE A 196 10.41 -10.54 4.44
CA ILE A 196 11.60 -10.00 5.09
C ILE A 196 11.34 -8.64 5.70
N ALA A 197 11.86 -8.40 6.90
CA ALA A 197 11.95 -7.08 7.50
C ALA A 197 13.37 -6.53 7.28
N GLU A 198 13.49 -5.36 6.64
CA GLU A 198 14.80 -4.76 6.32
C GLU A 198 14.98 -3.41 7.00
N ASP A 199 16.18 -3.15 7.53
CA ASP A 199 16.51 -1.83 8.06
C ASP A 199 16.81 -0.86 6.90
N CYS A 200 15.82 -0.06 6.54
CA CYS A 200 15.97 1.03 5.56
C CYS A 200 16.13 2.40 6.22
N GLU A 201 16.79 2.46 7.39
CA GLU A 201 17.08 3.71 8.14
C GLU A 201 15.83 4.46 8.62
N PHE A 202 14.68 3.80 8.66
CA PHE A 202 13.46 4.36 9.23
C PHE A 202 13.58 4.46 10.77
N PRO A 203 13.06 5.53 11.41
CA PRO A 203 13.41 5.80 12.82
C PRO A 203 13.10 4.71 13.84
N ASP A 204 12.07 3.87 13.62
CA ASP A 204 11.56 2.95 14.65
C ASP A 204 11.24 1.57 14.09
N HIS A 205 10.54 1.52 12.94
CA HIS A 205 10.12 0.28 12.31
C HIS A 205 10.88 -0.01 11.02
N PHE A 206 11.09 -1.30 10.76
CA PHE A 206 11.61 -1.84 9.51
C PHE A 206 10.45 -2.11 8.54
N PRO A 207 10.53 -1.68 7.27
CA PRO A 207 9.60 -2.10 6.24
C PRO A 207 9.57 -3.63 6.09
N VAL A 208 8.37 -4.17 5.84
CA VAL A 208 8.14 -5.61 5.69
C VAL A 208 7.84 -5.92 4.23
N PHE A 209 8.81 -6.45 3.50
CA PHE A 209 8.65 -6.83 2.11
C PHE A 209 8.02 -8.21 2.00
N ILE A 210 7.08 -8.36 1.06
CA ILE A 210 6.31 -9.59 0.86
C ILE A 210 6.40 -10.00 -0.60
N GLU A 211 6.77 -11.25 -0.86
CA GLU A 211 6.66 -11.84 -2.19
C GLU A 211 5.46 -12.77 -2.21
N THR A 212 4.68 -12.67 -3.29
CA THR A 212 3.49 -13.51 -3.46
C THR A 212 3.60 -14.37 -4.70
N VAL A 213 2.88 -15.48 -4.68
CA VAL A 213 2.81 -16.44 -5.80
C VAL A 213 1.82 -16.01 -6.89
N LEU A 214 1.32 -14.77 -6.86
CA LEU A 214 0.39 -14.27 -7.85
C LEU A 214 1.09 -14.02 -9.19
N ASP A 215 0.42 -14.40 -10.27
CA ASP A 215 0.92 -14.17 -11.62
C ASP A 215 1.00 -12.68 -11.93
N LYS A 216 2.04 -12.31 -12.70
CA LYS A 216 2.23 -10.96 -13.18
C LYS A 216 1.06 -10.53 -14.09
N PRO A 217 0.33 -9.43 -13.79
CA PRO A 217 -0.56 -8.80 -14.74
C PRO A 217 0.17 -8.60 -16.06
N GLN A 218 -0.49 -8.96 -17.15
CA GLN A 218 0.04 -8.70 -18.48
C GLN A 218 0.34 -7.21 -18.62
N ALA A 219 1.54 -6.89 -19.11
CA ALA A 219 1.93 -5.52 -19.37
C ALA A 219 0.93 -4.90 -20.36
N ARG A 220 0.20 -3.86 -19.93
CA ARG A 220 -0.71 -3.14 -20.82
C ARG A 220 0.10 -2.44 -21.90
N LYS A 221 -0.07 -2.86 -23.16
CA LYS A 221 0.51 -2.17 -24.31
C LYS A 221 -0.24 -0.85 -24.50
N LYS A 222 0.42 0.28 -24.25
CA LYS A 222 -0.14 1.59 -24.61
C LYS A 222 0.14 1.83 -26.09
N MET A 223 -0.92 1.91 -26.89
CA MET A 223 -0.78 2.39 -28.26
C MET A 223 -0.53 3.90 -28.20
N VAL A 224 0.70 4.31 -28.50
CA VAL A 224 1.06 5.72 -28.60
C VAL A 224 0.95 6.11 -30.07
N SER A 225 -0.05 6.92 -30.40
CA SER A 225 -0.09 7.60 -31.69
C SER A 225 0.87 8.78 -31.63
N TYR A 226 1.80 8.83 -32.57
CA TYR A 226 2.63 9.99 -32.81
C TYR A 226 2.39 10.51 -34.22
N ARG A 227 2.46 11.82 -34.40
CA ARG A 227 2.44 12.40 -35.74
C ARG A 227 3.72 11.97 -36.45
N SER A 228 3.60 11.40 -37.64
CA SER A 228 4.76 11.09 -38.45
C SER A 228 5.53 12.38 -38.76
N ILE A 229 6.74 12.51 -38.23
CA ILE A 229 7.61 13.68 -38.45
C ILE A 229 7.93 13.84 -39.94
N LYS A 230 7.99 12.72 -40.69
CA LYS A 230 8.18 12.70 -42.15
C LYS A 230 6.98 13.26 -42.94
N ARG A 231 5.80 13.38 -42.32
CA ARG A 231 4.59 13.95 -42.93
C ARG A 231 4.31 15.38 -42.48
N ILE A 232 5.23 15.98 -41.72
CA ILE A 232 5.12 17.39 -41.35
C ILE A 232 5.48 18.21 -42.58
N ASP A 233 4.51 18.99 -43.06
CA ASP A 233 4.80 20.05 -44.01
C ASP A 233 5.58 21.15 -43.29
N SER A 234 6.87 21.22 -43.59
CA SER A 234 7.79 22.19 -43.01
C SER A 234 7.39 23.65 -43.28
N VAL A 235 6.75 23.93 -44.41
CA VAL A 235 6.32 25.28 -44.79
C VAL A 235 5.08 25.66 -44.00
N ALA A 236 4.06 24.80 -43.97
CA ALA A 236 2.85 25.04 -43.19
C ALA A 236 3.16 25.18 -41.69
N LEU A 237 4.08 24.37 -41.15
CA LEU A 237 4.50 24.47 -39.76
C LEU A 237 5.24 25.78 -39.48
N LYS A 238 6.17 26.19 -40.35
CA LYS A 238 6.91 27.46 -40.20
C LYS A 238 5.97 28.65 -40.24
N THR A 239 5.01 28.66 -41.17
CA THR A 239 3.97 29.68 -41.26
C THR A 239 3.11 29.70 -40.00
N ALA A 240 2.67 28.54 -39.50
CA ALA A 240 1.86 28.47 -38.28
C ALA A 240 2.62 28.98 -37.04
N ILE A 241 3.92 28.70 -36.92
CA ILE A 241 4.76 29.21 -35.82
C ILE A 241 4.88 30.74 -35.90
N LEU A 242 5.15 31.28 -37.10
CA LEU A 242 5.30 32.72 -37.34
C LEU A 242 4.01 33.53 -37.05
N HIS A 243 2.84 32.92 -37.22
CA HIS A 243 1.54 33.55 -36.94
C HIS A 243 0.99 33.17 -35.55
N SER A 244 1.76 32.46 -34.74
CA SER A 244 1.37 32.12 -33.37
C SER A 244 1.88 33.16 -32.38
N HIS A 245 1.17 33.35 -31.27
CA HIS A 245 1.58 34.22 -30.16
C HIS A 245 2.93 33.87 -29.53
N LEU A 246 3.53 32.71 -29.85
CA LEU A 246 4.88 32.35 -29.42
C LEU A 246 5.98 33.09 -30.20
N ALA A 247 5.66 33.66 -31.37
CA ALA A 247 6.60 34.45 -32.17
C ALA A 247 6.70 35.92 -31.70
N ASP A 248 5.70 36.41 -30.95
CA ASP A 248 5.64 37.79 -30.44
C ASP A 248 6.45 38.02 -29.16
N MET A 249 7.07 36.98 -28.59
CA MET A 249 7.82 37.07 -27.32
C MET A 249 9.21 37.76 -27.44
N ASN A 250 9.47 38.49 -28.53
CA ASN A 250 10.78 39.14 -28.78
C ASN A 250 10.74 40.67 -28.85
N SER A 251 9.67 41.33 -28.39
CA SER A 251 9.60 42.81 -28.43
C SER A 251 9.49 43.54 -27.10
N ASP A 252 9.51 42.86 -25.94
CA ASP A 252 9.51 43.55 -24.64
C ASP A 252 10.78 43.21 -23.82
N LEU A 253 11.91 43.79 -24.23
CA LEU A 253 13.05 44.05 -23.35
C LEU A 253 13.28 45.57 -23.34
N PRO A 254 12.97 46.27 -22.23
CA PRO A 254 13.69 47.48 -21.85
C PRO A 254 15.09 47.16 -21.31
#